data_AF-A0A6B3ASH8-F1
#
_entry.id   AF-A0A6B3ASH8-F1
#
_cell.length_a   1.000
_cell.length_b   1.000
_cell.length_c   1.000
_cell.angle_alpha   90.00
_cell.angle_beta   90.00
_cell.angle_gamma   90.00
#
_symmetry.space_group_name_H-M   'P 1'
#
loop_
_entity.id
_entity.type
_entity.pdbx_description
1 polymer ?
#
loop_
_entity_poly.entity_id
_entity_poly.type
_entity_poly.pdbx_seq_one_letter_code
_entity_poly.pdbx_strand_id
1 'polypeptide(L)'
;AEALSALGESRAAADAHAVATAAGGPAAIKAAARQILDEAARLDPPLTLDYLALVDPADFTDIGDDFTGEAVLAVAARVGSTRLIDNIPLTFGTFGAAS
;
A
#
# COMPACT_ATOMS: atom_id res chain seq x y z
N ALA A 1 -8.08 11.77 -8.76
CA ALA A 1 -7.33 10.72 -9.46
C ALA A 1 -5.89 11.18 -9.68
N GLU A 2 -5.68 12.28 -10.42
CA GLU A 2 -4.34 12.78 -10.76
C GLU A 2 -3.39 13.04 -9.57
N ALA A 3 -3.86 13.49 -8.40
CA ALA A 3 -2.96 13.74 -7.25
C ALA A 3 -2.42 12.46 -6.59
N LEU A 4 -3.22 11.39 -6.52
CA LEU A 4 -2.77 10.09 -6.01
C LEU A 4 -2.02 9.32 -7.10
N SER A 5 -2.44 9.46 -8.37
CA SER A 5 -1.67 8.99 -9.53
C SER A 5 -0.33 9.72 -9.67
N ALA A 6 -0.21 11.02 -9.39
CA ALA A 6 1.06 11.74 -9.45
C ALA A 6 2.01 11.36 -8.30
N LEU A 7 1.47 11.00 -7.14
CA LEU A 7 2.23 10.32 -6.07
C LEU A 7 2.57 8.86 -6.46
N GLY A 8 1.72 8.22 -7.26
CA GLY A 8 1.80 6.82 -7.66
C GLY A 8 2.64 6.51 -8.92
N GLU A 9 2.73 7.41 -9.89
CA GLU A 9 3.13 7.08 -11.27
C GLU A 9 4.63 6.99 -11.51
N SER A 10 5.49 7.45 -10.59
CA SER A 10 6.95 7.44 -10.88
C SER A 10 7.86 6.93 -9.77
N ARG A 11 7.36 6.62 -8.57
CA ARG A 11 8.25 6.08 -7.51
C ARG A 11 7.55 5.14 -6.54
N ALA A 12 6.34 5.47 -6.07
CA ALA A 12 5.65 4.66 -5.09
C ALA A 12 5.14 3.31 -5.64
N ALA A 13 4.58 3.25 -6.85
CA ALA A 13 4.09 1.98 -7.40
C ALA A 13 5.23 1.03 -7.81
N ALA A 14 6.33 1.56 -8.36
CA ALA A 14 7.50 0.77 -8.73
C ALA A 14 8.24 0.24 -7.50
N ASP A 15 8.42 1.06 -6.46
CA ASP A 15 9.10 0.64 -5.22
C ASP A 15 8.19 -0.26 -4.36
N ALA A 16 6.88 -0.02 -4.27
CA ALA A 16 5.97 -0.90 -3.53
C ALA A 16 5.81 -2.28 -4.18
N HIS A 17 5.76 -2.35 -5.52
CA HIS A 17 5.77 -3.61 -6.25
C HIS A 17 7.12 -4.32 -6.10
N ALA A 18 8.25 -3.61 -6.18
CA ALA A 18 9.59 -4.15 -5.96
C ALA A 18 9.82 -4.61 -4.50
N VAL A 19 9.30 -3.89 -3.50
CA VAL A 19 9.40 -4.26 -2.07
C VAL A 19 8.50 -5.47 -1.76
N ALA A 20 7.34 -5.59 -2.42
CA ALA A 20 6.46 -6.75 -2.30
C ALA A 20 7.09 -7.99 -2.95
N THR A 21 7.81 -7.81 -4.06
CA THR A 21 8.50 -8.90 -4.77
C THR A 21 9.88 -9.25 -4.19
N ALA A 22 10.55 -8.37 -3.44
CA ALA A 22 11.96 -8.61 -3.09
C ALA A 22 12.24 -9.25 -1.71
N ALA A 23 11.50 -9.00 -0.62
CA ALA A 23 11.84 -9.64 0.68
C ALA A 23 10.87 -9.42 1.87
N GLY A 24 9.86 -8.56 1.79
CA GLY A 24 9.36 -7.89 3.00
C GLY A 24 8.12 -8.46 3.71
N GLY A 25 7.31 -9.27 3.04
CA GLY A 25 6.01 -9.71 3.57
C GLY A 25 5.02 -8.55 3.87
N PRO A 26 3.83 -8.86 4.42
CA PRO A 26 2.80 -7.88 4.77
C PRO A 26 3.29 -6.73 5.66
N ALA A 27 4.12 -7.01 6.66
CA ALA A 27 4.62 -6.00 7.60
C ALA A 27 5.48 -4.93 6.91
N ALA A 28 6.41 -5.32 6.05
CA ALA A 28 7.26 -4.37 5.34
C ALA A 28 6.46 -3.50 4.36
N ILE A 29 5.43 -4.05 3.72
CA ILE A 29 4.56 -3.28 2.84
C ILE A 29 3.78 -2.22 3.61
N LYS A 30 3.19 -2.57 4.77
CA LYS A 30 2.54 -1.58 5.63
C LYS A 30 3.51 -0.48 6.07
N ALA A 31 4.73 -0.85 6.44
CA ALA A 31 5.76 0.10 6.84
C ALA A 31 6.16 1.05 5.69
N ALA A 32 6.44 0.52 4.50
CA ALA A 32 6.81 1.30 3.32
C ALA A 32 5.68 2.26 2.91
N ALA A 33 4.44 1.77 2.86
CA ALA A 33 3.27 2.59 2.58
C ALA A 33 3.12 3.73 3.60
N ARG A 34 3.31 3.43 4.89
CA ARG A 34 3.27 4.45 5.95
C ARG A 34 4.32 5.53 5.74
N GLN A 35 5.56 5.14 5.42
CA GLN A 35 6.63 6.12 5.18
C GLN A 35 6.27 7.09 4.06
N ILE A 36 5.79 6.58 2.91
CA ILE A 36 5.37 7.40 1.76
C ILE A 36 4.24 8.36 2.17
N LEU A 37 3.25 7.86 2.91
CA LEU A 37 2.12 8.66 3.37
C LEU A 37 2.53 9.73 4.38
N ASP A 38 3.50 9.44 5.25
CA ASP A 38 4.06 10.41 6.19
C ASP A 38 4.80 11.55 5.45
N GLU A 39 5.39 11.27 4.29
CA GLU A 39 5.93 12.31 3.40
C GLU A 39 4.83 13.14 2.75
N ALA A 40 3.79 12.48 2.25
CA ALA A 40 2.64 13.15 1.64
C ALA A 40 1.88 14.05 2.63
N ALA A 41 1.89 13.70 3.92
CA ALA A 41 1.33 14.53 4.99
C ALA A 41 2.05 15.88 5.16
N ARG A 42 3.27 16.04 4.63
CA ARG A 42 4.05 17.29 4.67
C ARG A 42 3.85 18.18 3.44
N LEU A 43 3.06 17.73 2.46
CA LEU A 43 2.76 18.51 1.26
C LEU A 43 1.76 19.65 1.56
N ASP A 44 1.60 20.56 0.60
CA ASP A 44 0.58 21.62 0.65
C ASP A 44 -0.27 21.58 -0.64
N PRO A 45 -1.57 21.26 -0.55
CA PRO A 45 -2.30 20.83 0.65
C PRO A 45 -1.83 19.46 1.18
N PRO A 46 -1.89 19.22 2.51
CA PRO A 46 -1.42 17.97 3.09
C PRO A 46 -2.36 16.83 2.77
N LEU A 47 -1.78 15.63 2.60
CA LEU A 47 -2.53 14.38 2.51
C LEU A 47 -2.68 13.79 3.92
N THR A 48 -3.90 13.73 4.44
CA THR A 48 -4.18 13.14 5.76
C THR A 48 -4.72 11.73 5.60
N LEU A 49 -4.07 10.77 6.24
CA LEU A 49 -4.46 9.36 6.18
C LEU A 49 -5.75 9.12 6.99
N ASP A 50 -6.77 8.57 6.33
CA ASP A 50 -8.00 8.09 6.98
C ASP A 50 -7.85 6.60 7.36
N TYR A 51 -7.30 5.78 6.45
CA TYR A 51 -7.21 4.33 6.59
C TYR A 51 -6.03 3.77 5.79
N LEU A 52 -5.30 2.81 6.37
CA LEU A 52 -4.26 2.02 5.71
C LEU A 52 -4.27 0.62 6.32
N ALA A 53 -4.64 -0.39 5.54
CA ALA A 53 -4.63 -1.78 5.98
C ALA A 53 -4.28 -2.73 4.83
N LEU A 54 -3.77 -3.89 5.20
CA LEU A 54 -3.74 -5.05 4.33
C LEU A 54 -4.89 -5.96 4.73
N VAL A 55 -5.71 -6.34 3.76
CA VAL A 55 -6.93 -7.12 4.00
C VAL A 55 -7.03 -8.32 3.07
N ASP A 56 -7.77 -9.34 3.52
CA ASP A 56 -8.16 -10.49 2.70
C ASP A 56 -9.22 -10.03 1.68
N PRO A 57 -9.05 -10.29 0.38
CA PRO A 57 -10.01 -9.86 -0.64
C PRO A 57 -11.39 -10.52 -0.51
N ALA A 58 -11.51 -11.66 0.17
CA ALA A 58 -12.76 -12.40 0.29
C ALA A 58 -13.73 -11.78 1.30
N ASP A 59 -13.22 -11.24 2.41
CA ASP A 59 -14.04 -10.72 3.50
C ASP A 59 -13.61 -9.34 4.05
N PHE A 60 -12.55 -8.75 3.48
CA PHE A 60 -11.99 -7.46 3.88
C PHE A 60 -11.56 -7.41 5.36
N THR A 61 -11.18 -8.55 5.93
CA THR A 61 -10.57 -8.60 7.27
C THR A 61 -9.07 -8.38 7.21
N ASP A 62 -8.51 -7.76 8.26
CA ASP A 62 -7.07 -7.49 8.33
C ASP A 62 -6.26 -8.81 8.29
N ILE A 63 -5.23 -8.84 7.44
CA ILE A 63 -4.30 -9.99 7.39
C ILE A 63 -3.14 -9.83 8.35
N GLY A 64 -2.64 -10.98 8.84
CA GLY A 64 -1.47 -11.06 9.71
C GLY A 64 -0.16 -10.70 9.02
N ASP A 65 0.87 -10.42 9.81
CA ASP A 65 2.19 -9.99 9.32
C ASP A 65 2.94 -11.08 8.55
N ASP A 66 2.61 -12.36 8.79
CA ASP A 66 3.17 -13.54 8.12
C ASP A 66 2.22 -14.13 7.04
N PHE A 67 1.19 -13.38 6.64
CA PHE A 67 0.20 -13.87 5.68
C PHE A 67 0.81 -14.18 4.30
N THR A 68 0.36 -15.29 3.72
CA THR A 68 0.67 -15.72 2.35
C THR A 68 -0.62 -15.91 1.58
N GLY A 69 -0.65 -15.47 0.32
CA GLY A 69 -1.82 -15.52 -0.54
C GLY A 69 -2.11 -14.17 -1.18
N GLU A 70 -3.30 -14.06 -1.75
CA GLU A 70 -3.82 -12.81 -2.30
C GLU A 70 -4.27 -11.87 -1.18
N ALA A 71 -3.94 -10.59 -1.33
CA ALA A 71 -4.26 -9.55 -0.37
C ALA A 71 -4.60 -8.25 -1.10
N VAL A 72 -5.21 -7.30 -0.39
CA VAL A 72 -5.43 -5.95 -0.89
C VAL A 72 -4.84 -4.95 0.11
N LEU A 73 -3.97 -4.07 -0.37
CA LEU A 73 -3.59 -2.87 0.37
C LEU A 73 -4.67 -1.82 0.13
N ALA A 74 -5.51 -1.62 1.13
CA ALA A 74 -6.58 -0.63 1.13
C ALA A 74 -6.08 0.66 1.78
N VAL A 75 -6.16 1.76 1.03
CA VAL A 75 -5.73 3.10 1.45
C VAL A 75 -6.88 4.07 1.27
N ALA A 76 -7.18 4.85 2.29
CA ALA A 76 -8.04 6.03 2.17
C ALA A 76 -7.35 7.23 2.78
N ALA A 77 -7.37 8.36 2.08
CA ALA A 77 -6.76 9.60 2.56
C ALA A 77 -7.57 10.81 2.09
N ARG A 78 -7.30 11.98 2.65
CA ARG A 78 -7.92 13.24 2.27
C ARG A 78 -6.89 14.26 1.85
N VAL A 79 -7.26 15.06 0.86
CA VAL A 79 -6.52 16.25 0.42
C VAL A 79 -7.53 17.40 0.39
N GLY A 80 -7.44 18.31 1.37
CA GLY A 80 -8.49 19.29 1.62
C GLY A 80 -9.83 18.61 1.93
N SER A 81 -10.87 18.90 1.14
CA SER A 81 -12.20 18.28 1.27
C SER A 81 -12.37 16.99 0.48
N THR A 82 -11.39 16.61 -0.35
CA THR A 82 -11.49 15.48 -1.27
C THR A 82 -11.01 14.20 -0.59
N ARG A 83 -11.85 13.16 -0.54
CA ARG A 83 -11.46 11.82 -0.08
C ARG A 83 -11.02 10.97 -1.27
N LEU A 84 -9.83 10.40 -1.16
CA LEU A 84 -9.19 9.52 -2.11
C LEU A 84 -9.20 8.10 -1.53
N ILE A 85 -9.46 7.11 -2.37
CA ILE A 85 -9.45 5.69 -2.01
C ILE A 85 -8.65 4.97 -3.08
N ASP A 86 -7.77 4.07 -2.66
CA ASP A 86 -7.03 3.18 -3.54
C ASP A 86 -6.97 1.77 -2.93
N ASN A 87 -7.11 0.77 -3.79
CA ASN A 87 -7.11 -0.64 -3.43
C ASN A 87 -6.11 -1.35 -4.35
N ILE A 88 -4.96 -1.69 -3.81
CA ILE A 88 -3.87 -2.28 -4.58
C ILE A 88 -3.84 -3.79 -4.31
N PRO A 89 -4.17 -4.64 -5.30
CA PRO A 89 -4.04 -6.08 -5.13
C PRO A 89 -2.56 -6.48 -5.02
N LEU A 90 -2.26 -7.35 -4.07
CA LEU A 90 -0.93 -7.87 -3.75
C LEU A 90 -0.98 -9.39 -3.63
N THR A 91 0.16 -10.04 -3.79
CA THR A 91 0.32 -11.47 -3.53
C THR A 91 1.55 -11.69 -2.69
N PHE A 92 1.39 -12.35 -1.55
CA PHE A 92 2.46 -12.68 -0.62
C PHE A 92 2.78 -14.18 -0.71
N GLY A 93 4.05 -14.57 -0.86
CA GLY A 93 4.43 -15.97 -0.91
C GLY A 93 5.93 -16.18 -1.02
N THR A 94 6.39 -17.38 -0.65
CA THR A 94 7.76 -17.81 -0.91
C THR A 94 7.94 -18.00 -2.40
N PHE A 95 8.81 -17.21 -3.03
CA PHE A 95 9.39 -17.61 -4.31
C PHE A 95 10.12 -18.92 -4.06
N GLY A 96 9.51 -20.04 -4.49
CA GLY A 96 10.19 -21.31 -4.50
C GLY A 96 11.51 -21.12 -5.22
N ALA A 97 12.60 -21.54 -4.56
CA ALA A 97 13.87 -21.72 -5.23
C ALA A 97 13.60 -22.46 -6.54
N ALA A 98 13.82 -21.78 -7.66
CA ALA A 98 13.87 -22.45 -8.95
C ALA A 98 14.96 -23.52 -8.81
N SER A 99 14.52 -24.78 -8.79
CA SER A 99 15.38 -25.95 -8.98
C SER A 99 15.64 -26.13 -10.46
#